data_AF-A0A178ZDQ5-F1
#
_entry.id   AF-A0A178ZDQ5-F1
#
_cell.length_a   1.000
_cell.length_b   1.000
_cell.length_c   1.000
_cell.angle_alpha   90.00
_cell.angle_beta   90.00
_cell.angle_gamma   90.00
#
_symmetry.space_group_name_H-M   'P 1'
#
loop_
_entity.id
_entity.type
_entity.pdbx_description
1 polymer ?
#
loop_
_entity_poly.entity_id
_entity_poly.type
_entity_poly.pdbx_seq_one_letter_code
_entity_poly.pdbx_strand_id
1 'polypeptide(L)'
;MTTDSRPMCSLQETIRTGNFYSLDENTFLHQIKDAFSPELERLKCVRAVEGTDEQRATANGKTDALSPSQALYGINYDEVNRTLVGILALRWVHNRDYERFIRPQVPESRLTKESFEWLHNLFEKGIEDSDDLLALVVSMVINDLGKDANLEEDYYFKTRHRLEDQNHDSVLLAAAKAGMITALRYLTPEKRQEVMLGLELGSELNAGQLAQAESVPVNLEGLLTMRGHEHAFELKFMEQILDVAGALGHLDPRGSKSFIEPVFQAFKTVHEVSLDIIAGRSNPRQGYDKVLTKRGNMLYIKGFRRLSVSDQEDRALLRLLTMGRTTNKEQAELFSKAFNALDKRNKDQLVTGLNVDGNNETAVLPYYMPAIISTTLENTKDSDEETKRRALTSLMRYLAKVLGNPGNDLTAVPEYAGYAGEVPGIIIERNMSKAQDVINSAEFKNNPDLLDALDIPDGQILQRRRTSQSW
;
A
#
# COMPACT_ATOMS: atom_id res chain seq x y z
N MET A 1 -18.67 -39.64 6.17
CA MET A 1 -18.18 -38.27 5.92
C MET A 1 -18.88 -37.38 6.93
N THR A 2 -18.18 -37.03 8.00
CA THR A 2 -18.67 -36.07 9.00
C THR A 2 -18.64 -34.69 8.35
N THR A 3 -19.80 -34.07 8.21
CA THR A 3 -19.90 -32.64 7.90
C THR A 3 -19.31 -31.89 9.09
N ASP A 4 -18.03 -31.52 9.02
CA ASP A 4 -17.43 -30.63 10.02
C ASP A 4 -18.26 -29.35 10.06
N SER A 5 -18.99 -29.16 11.16
CA SER A 5 -19.76 -27.95 11.39
C SER A 5 -18.80 -26.77 11.42
N ARG A 6 -19.06 -25.75 10.60
CA ARG A 6 -18.28 -24.50 10.59
C ARG A 6 -18.22 -23.93 12.01
N PRO A 7 -17.03 -23.51 12.50
CA PRO A 7 -16.93 -22.87 13.81
C PRO A 7 -17.78 -21.59 13.80
N MET A 8 -18.53 -21.36 14.89
CA MET A 8 -19.31 -20.14 15.09
C MET A 8 -18.69 -19.31 16.21
N CYS A 9 -18.59 -18.00 16.00
CA CYS A 9 -18.20 -17.04 17.05
C CYS A 9 -19.31 -16.00 17.30
N SER A 10 -19.24 -15.31 18.44
CA SER A 10 -20.23 -14.28 18.84
C SER A 10 -20.33 -13.14 17.81
N LEU A 11 -19.21 -12.78 17.18
CA LEU A 11 -19.17 -11.75 16.14
C LEU A 11 -20.04 -12.10 14.92
N GLN A 12 -20.07 -13.37 14.49
CA GLN A 12 -20.91 -13.79 13.37
C GLN A 12 -22.39 -13.59 13.67
N GLU A 13 -22.81 -13.84 14.91
CA GLU A 13 -24.19 -13.60 15.33
C GLU A 13 -24.50 -12.09 15.40
N THR A 14 -23.58 -11.29 15.93
CA THR A 14 -23.70 -9.82 15.93
C THR A 14 -23.85 -9.26 14.51
N ILE A 15 -23.07 -9.77 13.55
CA ILE A 15 -23.16 -9.40 12.14
C ILE A 15 -24.50 -9.84 11.55
N ARG A 16 -24.89 -11.10 11.73
CA ARG A 16 -26.13 -11.68 11.20
C ARG A 16 -27.39 -10.99 11.71
N THR A 17 -27.35 -10.50 12.95
CA THR A 17 -28.47 -9.77 13.57
C THR A 17 -28.47 -8.27 13.28
N GLY A 18 -27.53 -7.78 12.46
CA GLY A 18 -27.43 -6.35 12.08
C GLY A 18 -26.89 -5.44 13.19
N ASN A 19 -26.38 -6.01 14.28
CA ASN A 19 -25.91 -5.25 15.45
C ASN A 19 -24.45 -4.79 15.35
N PHE A 20 -23.72 -5.20 14.30
CA PHE A 20 -22.31 -4.86 14.10
C PHE A 20 -22.05 -3.35 14.16
N TYR A 21 -22.92 -2.54 13.55
CA TYR A 21 -22.72 -1.09 13.45
C TYR A 21 -23.19 -0.31 14.69
N SER A 22 -24.07 -0.89 15.52
CA SER A 22 -24.71 -0.24 16.66
C SER A 22 -24.14 -0.65 18.03
N LEU A 23 -23.40 -1.77 18.11
CA LEU A 23 -22.81 -2.28 19.35
C LEU A 23 -21.84 -1.28 19.98
N ASP A 24 -21.79 -1.16 21.30
CA ASP A 24 -20.81 -0.27 21.93
C ASP A 24 -19.37 -0.66 21.54
N GLU A 25 -18.50 0.33 21.36
CA GLU A 25 -17.14 0.10 20.85
C GLU A 25 -16.34 -0.86 21.73
N ASN A 26 -16.51 -0.82 23.05
CA ASN A 26 -15.73 -1.66 23.96
C ASN A 26 -16.15 -3.14 23.86
N THR A 27 -17.45 -3.43 23.91
CA THR A 27 -17.98 -4.79 23.68
C THR A 27 -17.62 -5.29 22.29
N PHE A 28 -17.70 -4.41 21.28
CA PHE A 28 -17.30 -4.74 19.92
C PHE A 28 -15.83 -5.17 19.83
N LEU A 29 -14.90 -4.40 20.40
CA LEU A 29 -13.48 -4.73 20.40
C LEU A 29 -13.22 -6.07 21.11
N HIS A 30 -13.93 -6.36 22.21
CA HIS A 30 -13.82 -7.64 22.90
C HIS A 30 -14.35 -8.80 22.04
N GLN A 31 -15.45 -8.62 21.31
CA GLN A 31 -15.94 -9.65 20.37
C GLN A 31 -14.95 -9.93 19.24
N ILE A 32 -14.29 -8.90 18.69
CA ILE A 32 -13.22 -9.07 17.69
C ILE A 32 -12.05 -9.85 18.31
N LYS A 33 -11.60 -9.46 19.51
CA LYS A 33 -10.53 -10.16 20.22
C LYS A 33 -10.85 -11.64 20.46
N ASP A 34 -12.06 -11.94 20.91
CA ASP A 34 -12.47 -13.33 21.20
C ASP A 34 -12.56 -14.17 19.91
N ALA A 35 -13.05 -13.58 18.81
CA ALA A 35 -13.16 -14.26 17.53
C ALA A 35 -11.79 -14.52 16.85
N PHE A 36 -10.85 -13.58 17.01
CA PHE A 36 -9.58 -13.56 16.26
C PHE A 36 -8.34 -13.55 17.16
N SER A 37 -8.45 -14.12 18.37
CA SER A 37 -7.34 -14.15 19.32
C SER A 37 -6.05 -14.71 18.70
N PRO A 38 -6.04 -15.82 17.94
CA PRO A 38 -4.80 -16.34 17.35
C PRO A 38 -4.11 -15.35 16.42
N GLU A 39 -4.87 -14.64 15.60
CA GLU A 39 -4.36 -13.64 14.67
C GLU A 39 -3.86 -12.39 15.40
N LEU A 40 -4.64 -11.87 16.37
CA LEU A 40 -4.22 -10.69 17.14
C LEU A 40 -2.97 -10.96 18.00
N GLU A 41 -2.78 -12.18 18.52
CA GLU A 41 -1.55 -12.52 19.25
C GLU A 41 -0.31 -12.44 18.35
N ARG A 42 -0.41 -12.80 17.07
CA ARG A 42 0.70 -12.62 16.11
C ARG A 42 0.98 -11.14 15.85
N LEU A 43 -0.07 -10.34 15.66
CA LEU A 43 0.07 -8.89 15.41
C LEU A 43 0.72 -8.12 16.56
N LYS A 44 0.72 -8.65 17.79
CA LYS A 44 1.46 -8.05 18.92
C LYS A 44 2.97 -8.03 18.71
N CYS A 45 3.50 -8.93 17.89
CA CYS A 45 4.92 -9.03 17.59
C CYS A 45 5.34 -8.14 16.40
N VAL A 46 4.37 -7.49 15.74
CA VAL A 46 4.60 -6.65 14.56
C VAL A 46 4.65 -5.18 14.96
N ARG A 47 5.68 -4.49 14.47
CA ARG A 47 5.89 -3.06 14.72
C ARG A 47 5.64 -2.26 13.44
N ALA A 48 4.84 -1.19 13.54
CA ALA A 48 4.59 -0.31 12.40
C ALA A 48 5.86 0.49 12.04
N VAL A 49 6.10 0.72 10.74
CA VAL A 49 7.26 1.50 10.27
C VAL A 49 7.10 2.99 10.61
N GLU A 50 5.87 3.51 10.55
CA GLU A 50 5.60 4.93 10.76
C GLU A 50 5.54 5.32 12.24
N GLY A 51 6.19 6.43 12.59
CA GLY A 51 6.15 7.05 13.91
C GLY A 51 7.43 6.87 14.72
N THR A 52 7.93 7.96 15.29
CA THR A 52 9.15 7.96 16.13
C THR A 52 8.90 7.34 17.51
N ASP A 53 9.97 6.98 18.22
CA ASP A 53 9.86 6.46 19.59
C ASP A 53 9.19 7.47 20.53
N GLU A 54 9.47 8.75 20.37
CA GLU A 54 8.82 9.83 21.13
C GLU A 54 7.33 9.94 20.81
N GLN A 55 6.97 9.84 19.53
CA GLN A 55 5.58 9.83 19.11
C GLN A 55 4.83 8.64 19.70
N ARG A 56 5.43 7.44 19.72
CA ARG A 56 4.81 6.25 20.34
C ARG A 56 4.71 6.36 21.86
N ALA A 57 5.75 6.88 22.51
CA ALA A 57 5.75 7.10 23.95
C ALA A 57 4.65 8.08 24.39
N THR A 58 4.31 9.03 23.52
CA THR A 58 3.26 10.05 23.76
C THR A 58 1.90 9.71 23.13
N ALA A 59 1.85 8.72 22.23
CA ALA A 59 0.63 8.21 21.61
C ALA A 59 -0.28 7.43 22.56
N ASN A 60 0.18 7.19 23.80
CA ASN A 60 -0.66 6.68 24.87
C ASN A 60 -1.96 7.47 24.89
N GLY A 61 -3.07 6.76 24.63
CA GLY A 61 -4.39 7.33 24.73
C GLY A 61 -4.46 8.18 26.00
N LYS A 62 -4.88 9.44 25.88
CA LYS A 62 -5.13 10.24 27.08
C LYS A 62 -6.09 9.45 27.98
N THR A 63 -6.09 9.70 29.28
CA THR A 63 -6.94 8.95 30.24
C THR A 63 -8.43 8.87 29.85
N ASP A 64 -8.89 9.76 28.97
CA ASP A 64 -10.23 9.84 28.38
C ASP A 64 -10.41 9.13 27.02
N ALA A 65 -9.36 8.58 26.40
CA ALA A 65 -9.42 7.91 25.10
C ALA A 65 -8.31 6.86 24.93
N LEU A 66 -8.49 5.67 25.52
CA LEU A 66 -7.58 4.53 25.34
C LEU A 66 -7.53 4.08 23.88
N SER A 67 -6.36 3.61 23.43
CA SER A 67 -6.27 2.88 22.16
C SER A 67 -6.98 1.52 22.25
N PRO A 68 -7.36 0.90 21.11
CA PRO A 68 -7.96 -0.43 21.10
C PRO A 68 -7.14 -1.47 21.86
N SER A 69 -5.83 -1.53 21.66
CA SER A 69 -4.99 -2.51 22.34
C SER A 69 -4.81 -2.19 23.84
N GLN A 70 -4.79 -0.91 24.23
CA GLN A 70 -4.81 -0.54 25.65
C GLN A 70 -6.10 -0.99 26.33
N ALA A 71 -7.25 -0.82 25.66
CA ALA A 71 -8.53 -1.28 26.18
C ALA A 71 -8.59 -2.82 26.32
N LEU A 72 -7.96 -3.55 25.40
CA LEU A 72 -8.03 -5.02 25.34
C LEU A 72 -6.94 -5.77 26.13
N TYR A 73 -5.76 -5.17 26.27
CA TYR A 73 -4.55 -5.80 26.80
C TYR A 73 -3.81 -4.94 27.84
N GLY A 74 -4.23 -3.70 28.07
CA GLY A 74 -3.57 -2.76 28.99
C GLY A 74 -2.30 -2.10 28.45
N ILE A 75 -1.85 -2.46 27.24
CA ILE A 75 -0.63 -1.92 26.60
C ILE A 75 -0.83 -1.63 25.11
N ASN A 76 0.05 -0.80 24.56
CA ASN A 76 0.03 -0.43 23.14
C ASN A 76 0.72 -1.48 22.27
N TYR A 77 0.02 -1.94 21.24
CA TYR A 77 0.55 -2.78 20.17
C TYR A 77 0.21 -2.12 18.84
N ASP A 78 1.24 -1.80 18.05
CA ASP A 78 1.07 -0.94 16.87
C ASP A 78 0.14 -1.57 15.84
N GLU A 79 0.43 -2.80 15.41
CA GLU A 79 -0.33 -3.42 14.32
C GLU A 79 -1.74 -3.85 14.76
N VAL A 80 -1.91 -4.20 16.04
CA VAL A 80 -3.24 -4.41 16.63
C VAL A 80 -4.06 -3.11 16.59
N ASN A 81 -3.47 -1.98 16.97
CA ASN A 81 -4.17 -0.69 16.91
C ASN A 81 -4.50 -0.28 15.48
N ARG A 82 -3.58 -0.47 14.53
CA ARG A 82 -3.82 -0.16 13.11
C ARG A 82 -4.98 -0.97 12.55
N THR A 83 -4.94 -2.28 12.75
CA THR A 83 -6.00 -3.22 12.33
C THR A 83 -7.35 -2.85 12.93
N LEU A 84 -7.42 -2.66 14.26
CA LEU A 84 -8.69 -2.40 14.95
C LEU A 84 -9.24 -1.00 14.63
N VAL A 85 -8.39 0.00 14.43
CA VAL A 85 -8.84 1.34 13.96
C VAL A 85 -9.35 1.27 12.53
N GLY A 86 -8.75 0.47 11.65
CA GLY A 86 -9.30 0.21 10.31
C GLY A 86 -10.69 -0.42 10.37
N ILE A 87 -10.92 -1.39 11.25
CA ILE A 87 -12.25 -1.99 11.47
C ILE A 87 -13.24 -0.98 12.09
N LEU A 88 -12.79 -0.10 12.99
CA LEU A 88 -13.64 0.98 13.51
C LEU A 88 -13.98 2.01 12.41
N ALA A 89 -13.06 2.27 11.49
CA ALA A 89 -13.30 3.16 10.34
C ALA A 89 -14.43 2.66 9.44
N LEU A 90 -14.57 1.33 9.26
CA LEU A 90 -15.73 0.73 8.59
C LEU A 90 -17.05 1.13 9.26
N ARG A 91 -17.09 1.12 10.60
CA ARG A 91 -18.27 1.54 11.35
C ARG A 91 -18.54 3.03 11.22
N TRP A 92 -17.51 3.86 11.26
CA TRP A 92 -17.66 5.32 11.09
C TRP A 92 -18.17 5.66 9.68
N VAL A 93 -17.65 5.01 8.64
CA VAL A 93 -18.11 5.19 7.26
C VAL A 93 -19.55 4.73 7.09
N HIS A 94 -19.91 3.54 7.58
CA HIS A 94 -21.27 3.02 7.50
C HIS A 94 -22.28 3.93 8.23
N ASN A 95 -21.96 4.35 9.46
CA ASN A 95 -22.82 5.22 10.27
C ASN A 95 -22.81 6.69 9.82
N ARG A 96 -22.11 7.02 8.73
CA ARG A 96 -21.92 8.40 8.23
C ARG A 96 -21.33 9.36 9.28
N ASP A 97 -20.51 8.85 10.20
CA ASP A 97 -19.86 9.61 11.27
C ASP A 97 -18.60 10.32 10.77
N TYR A 98 -18.83 11.31 9.90
CA TYR A 98 -17.79 12.11 9.27
C TYR A 98 -16.91 12.84 10.29
N GLU A 99 -17.52 13.43 11.32
CA GLU A 99 -16.80 14.23 12.32
C GLU A 99 -15.84 13.38 13.15
N ARG A 100 -16.22 12.14 13.48
CA ARG A 100 -15.31 11.17 14.11
C ARG A 100 -14.18 10.78 13.16
N PHE A 101 -14.52 10.44 11.92
CA PHE A 101 -13.54 9.97 10.92
C PHE A 101 -12.39 10.97 10.71
N ILE A 102 -12.72 12.27 10.57
CA ILE A 102 -11.72 13.32 10.26
C ILE A 102 -11.06 13.93 11.50
N ARG A 103 -11.48 13.56 12.71
CA ARG A 103 -11.08 14.24 13.96
C ARG A 103 -9.57 14.51 14.09
N PRO A 104 -8.66 13.55 13.77
CA PRO A 104 -7.23 13.77 13.89
C PRO A 104 -6.58 14.45 12.66
N GLN A 105 -7.36 14.76 11.62
CA GLN A 105 -6.86 15.33 10.37
C GLN A 105 -6.69 16.85 10.45
N VAL A 106 -5.57 17.34 9.91
CA VAL A 106 -5.28 18.77 9.81
C VAL A 106 -6.22 19.44 8.80
N PRO A 107 -6.71 20.66 9.06
CA PRO A 107 -7.73 21.31 8.21
C PRO A 107 -7.37 21.42 6.73
N GLU A 108 -6.10 21.63 6.41
CA GLU A 108 -5.62 21.93 5.06
C GLU A 108 -5.66 20.71 4.11
N SER A 109 -5.58 19.51 4.66
CA SER A 109 -5.59 18.26 3.89
C SER A 109 -6.77 17.35 4.22
N ARG A 110 -7.65 17.79 5.13
CA ARG A 110 -8.80 17.05 5.61
C ARG A 110 -9.69 16.51 4.49
N LEU A 111 -10.08 15.25 4.60
CA LEU A 111 -11.05 14.60 3.72
C LEU A 111 -12.33 15.43 3.65
N THR A 112 -12.84 15.69 2.45
CA THR A 112 -14.09 16.45 2.29
C THR A 112 -15.32 15.60 2.56
N LYS A 113 -16.47 16.24 2.84
CA LYS A 113 -17.75 15.54 3.00
C LYS A 113 -18.18 14.78 1.74
N GLU A 114 -17.92 15.34 0.55
CA GLU A 114 -18.23 14.69 -0.73
C GLU A 114 -17.38 13.42 -0.92
N SER A 115 -16.09 13.52 -0.62
CA SER A 115 -15.18 12.36 -0.66
C SER A 115 -15.58 11.29 0.36
N PHE A 116 -15.99 11.69 1.56
CA PHE A 116 -16.50 10.75 2.57
C PHE A 116 -17.81 10.09 2.15
N GLU A 117 -18.71 10.84 1.49
CA GLU A 117 -19.95 10.29 0.94
C GLU A 117 -19.66 9.25 -0.16
N TRP A 118 -18.64 9.49 -0.99
CA TRP A 118 -18.19 8.50 -1.96
C TRP A 118 -17.73 7.21 -1.27
N LEU A 119 -16.99 7.30 -0.16
CA LEU A 119 -16.60 6.13 0.63
C LEU A 119 -17.85 5.40 1.13
N HIS A 120 -18.79 6.11 1.75
CA HIS A 120 -20.03 5.49 2.23
C HIS A 120 -20.75 4.71 1.11
N ASN A 121 -20.90 5.31 -0.06
CA ASN A 121 -21.53 4.65 -1.21
C ASN A 121 -20.72 3.46 -1.75
N LEU A 122 -19.39 3.48 -1.66
CA LEU A 122 -18.55 2.34 -2.02
C LEU A 122 -18.85 1.15 -1.10
N PHE A 123 -18.79 1.36 0.22
CA PHE A 123 -19.03 0.30 1.21
C PHE A 123 -20.49 -0.19 1.22
N GLU A 124 -21.46 0.71 1.04
CA GLU A 124 -22.88 0.35 0.95
C GLU A 124 -23.17 -0.56 -0.25
N LYS A 125 -22.50 -0.35 -1.39
CA LYS A 125 -22.67 -1.16 -2.59
C LYS A 125 -21.84 -2.44 -2.58
N GLY A 126 -20.65 -2.40 -1.99
CA GLY A 126 -19.71 -3.52 -1.97
C GLY A 126 -19.99 -4.55 -0.87
N ILE A 127 -20.79 -4.23 0.14
CA ILE A 127 -21.21 -5.16 1.20
C ILE A 127 -22.68 -5.47 0.99
N GLU A 128 -22.98 -6.55 0.25
CA GLU A 128 -24.35 -6.92 -0.11
C GLU A 128 -25.07 -7.67 1.01
N ASP A 129 -24.31 -8.43 1.82
CA ASP A 129 -24.87 -9.26 2.89
C ASP A 129 -23.95 -9.39 4.13
N SER A 130 -24.40 -10.19 5.09
CA SER A 130 -23.66 -10.48 6.33
C SER A 130 -22.37 -11.26 6.10
N ASP A 131 -22.31 -12.08 5.06
CA ASP A 131 -21.14 -12.90 4.74
C ASP A 131 -20.04 -12.02 4.12
N ASP A 132 -20.40 -11.00 3.32
CA ASP A 132 -19.47 -9.96 2.85
C ASP A 132 -18.86 -9.17 4.00
N LEU A 133 -19.69 -8.72 4.94
CA LEU A 133 -19.22 -7.98 6.10
C LEU A 133 -18.22 -8.82 6.91
N LEU A 134 -18.52 -10.10 7.13
CA LEU A 134 -17.60 -11.00 7.80
C LEU A 134 -16.31 -11.22 6.99
N ALA A 135 -16.41 -11.39 5.67
CA ALA A 135 -15.27 -11.55 4.78
C ALA A 135 -14.33 -10.33 4.82
N LEU A 136 -14.88 -9.12 4.83
CA LEU A 136 -14.11 -7.89 4.95
C LEU A 136 -13.43 -7.78 6.32
N VAL A 137 -14.14 -8.10 7.42
CA VAL A 137 -13.54 -8.09 8.77
C VAL A 137 -12.44 -9.14 8.88
N VAL A 138 -12.64 -10.35 8.34
CA VAL A 138 -11.60 -11.39 8.28
C VAL A 138 -10.40 -10.88 7.48
N SER A 139 -10.63 -10.26 6.32
CA SER A 139 -9.56 -9.72 5.47
C SER A 139 -8.73 -8.67 6.20
N MET A 140 -9.39 -7.73 6.92
CA MET A 140 -8.73 -6.73 7.75
C MET A 140 -7.84 -7.34 8.83
N VAL A 141 -8.33 -8.37 9.52
CA VAL A 141 -7.58 -9.01 10.62
C VAL A 141 -6.36 -9.76 10.13
N ILE A 142 -6.42 -10.35 8.93
CA ILE A 142 -5.36 -11.23 8.44
C ILE A 142 -4.31 -10.51 7.58
N ASN A 143 -4.63 -9.34 7.02
CA ASN A 143 -3.82 -8.65 6.00
C ASN A 143 -2.35 -8.48 6.42
N ASP A 144 -2.11 -8.18 7.69
CA ASP A 144 -0.76 -7.90 8.19
C ASP A 144 -0.07 -9.08 8.89
N LEU A 145 -0.67 -10.27 8.89
CA LEU A 145 -0.03 -11.46 9.49
C LEU A 145 1.26 -11.86 8.76
N GLY A 146 1.40 -11.50 7.47
CA GLY A 146 2.62 -11.71 6.70
C GLY A 146 3.85 -10.98 7.24
N LYS A 147 3.66 -9.99 8.13
CA LYS A 147 4.74 -9.25 8.79
C LYS A 147 5.27 -9.96 10.05
N ASP A 148 4.57 -10.97 10.57
CA ASP A 148 5.06 -11.76 11.71
C ASP A 148 6.22 -12.65 11.27
N ALA A 149 7.43 -12.33 11.75
CA ALA A 149 8.64 -13.07 11.43
C ALA A 149 8.54 -14.58 11.77
N ASN A 150 7.70 -14.96 12.74
CA ASN A 150 7.52 -16.36 13.10
C ASN A 150 6.61 -17.12 12.12
N LEU A 151 5.83 -16.42 11.30
CA LEU A 151 4.91 -17.06 10.34
C LEU A 151 5.68 -17.82 9.25
N GLU A 152 6.82 -17.29 8.80
CA GLU A 152 7.68 -17.96 7.84
C GLU A 152 8.31 -19.24 8.44
N GLU A 153 8.76 -19.17 9.68
CA GLU A 153 9.28 -20.33 10.40
C GLU A 153 8.21 -21.40 10.58
N ASP A 154 7.01 -21.01 11.03
CA ASP A 154 5.86 -21.90 11.17
C ASP A 154 5.49 -22.56 9.84
N TYR A 155 5.55 -21.79 8.74
CA TYR A 155 5.29 -22.29 7.39
C TYR A 155 6.32 -23.35 7.01
N TYR A 156 7.61 -23.10 7.26
CA TYR A 156 8.67 -24.07 7.04
C TYR A 156 8.47 -25.34 7.89
N PHE A 157 8.12 -25.21 9.18
CA PHE A 157 7.88 -26.37 10.04
C PHE A 157 6.69 -27.22 9.56
N LYS A 158 5.65 -26.57 9.04
CA LYS A 158 4.44 -27.24 8.53
C LYS A 158 4.64 -27.88 7.16
N THR A 159 5.27 -27.17 6.23
CA THR A 159 5.32 -27.56 4.81
C THR A 159 6.66 -28.18 4.40
N ARG A 160 7.72 -27.98 5.18
CA ARG A 160 9.12 -28.29 4.83
C ARG A 160 9.66 -27.54 3.61
N HIS A 161 9.01 -26.44 3.23
CA HIS A 161 9.45 -25.56 2.16
C HIS A 161 9.81 -24.19 2.74
N ARG A 162 10.98 -23.65 2.35
CA ARG A 162 11.36 -22.26 2.66
C ARG A 162 10.70 -21.33 1.66
N LEU A 163 10.22 -20.19 2.14
CA LEU A 163 9.78 -19.11 1.27
C LEU A 163 11.02 -18.24 1.02
N GLU A 164 11.75 -18.54 -0.04
CA GLU A 164 12.93 -17.74 -0.41
C GLU A 164 12.47 -16.36 -0.89
N ASP A 165 13.01 -15.31 -0.27
CA ASP A 165 12.89 -13.91 -0.68
C ASP A 165 11.48 -13.53 -1.13
N GLN A 166 10.51 -13.58 -0.22
CA GLN A 166 9.13 -13.18 -0.48
C GLN A 166 8.75 -11.90 0.28
N ASN A 167 7.92 -11.06 -0.32
CA ASN A 167 7.28 -9.94 0.38
C ASN A 167 6.23 -10.47 1.38
N HIS A 168 5.83 -9.64 2.35
CA HIS A 168 4.90 -10.02 3.43
C HIS A 168 3.55 -10.53 2.89
N ASP A 169 3.01 -9.92 1.84
CA ASP A 169 1.75 -10.36 1.21
C ASP A 169 1.85 -11.78 0.62
N SER A 170 3.01 -12.12 0.05
CA SER A 170 3.28 -13.46 -0.50
C SER A 170 3.43 -14.51 0.61
N VAL A 171 4.06 -14.14 1.75
CA VAL A 171 4.13 -14.99 2.95
C VAL A 171 2.73 -15.29 3.49
N LEU A 172 1.89 -14.26 3.60
CA LEU A 172 0.49 -14.43 4.01
C LEU A 172 -0.29 -15.35 3.05
N LEU A 173 -0.17 -15.12 1.74
CA LEU A 173 -0.81 -15.96 0.73
C LEU A 173 -0.38 -17.42 0.84
N ALA A 174 0.92 -17.68 1.03
CA ALA A 174 1.46 -19.02 1.21
C ALA A 174 0.90 -19.68 2.49
N ALA A 175 0.89 -18.97 3.61
CA ALA A 175 0.31 -19.45 4.87
C ALA A 175 -1.19 -19.75 4.75
N ALA A 176 -1.94 -18.89 4.05
CA ALA A 176 -3.36 -19.09 3.76
C ALA A 176 -3.61 -20.34 2.90
N LYS A 177 -2.82 -20.55 1.85
CA LYS A 177 -2.85 -21.76 1.01
C LYS A 177 -2.50 -23.03 1.79
N ALA A 178 -1.59 -22.93 2.75
CA ALA A 178 -1.25 -24.01 3.67
C ALA A 178 -2.28 -24.22 4.81
N GLY A 179 -3.39 -23.48 4.81
CA GLY A 179 -4.44 -23.59 5.83
C GLY A 179 -3.95 -23.25 7.24
N MET A 180 -3.06 -22.26 7.36
CA MET A 180 -2.51 -21.80 8.65
C MET A 180 -3.30 -20.65 9.26
N ILE A 181 -4.09 -19.94 8.46
CA ILE A 181 -4.90 -18.79 8.90
C ILE A 181 -6.24 -19.30 9.42
N THR A 182 -6.46 -19.19 10.73
CA THR A 182 -7.63 -19.81 11.39
C THR A 182 -8.91 -19.06 11.07
N ALA A 183 -8.84 -17.73 11.02
CA ALA A 183 -9.96 -16.84 10.70
C ALA A 183 -10.67 -17.18 9.37
N LEU A 184 -9.95 -17.73 8.38
CA LEU A 184 -10.54 -18.15 7.09
C LEU A 184 -11.57 -19.29 7.24
N ARG A 185 -11.59 -20.01 8.37
CA ARG A 185 -12.54 -21.08 8.66
C ARG A 185 -13.94 -20.56 9.03
N TYR A 186 -14.07 -19.28 9.37
CA TYR A 186 -15.37 -18.66 9.65
C TYR A 186 -16.17 -18.36 8.37
N LEU A 187 -15.50 -18.29 7.23
CA LEU A 187 -16.10 -17.91 5.95
C LEU A 187 -16.84 -19.08 5.30
N THR A 188 -17.82 -18.73 4.46
CA THR A 188 -18.39 -19.68 3.50
C THR A 188 -17.33 -20.08 2.46
N PRO A 189 -17.46 -21.23 1.77
CA PRO A 189 -16.53 -21.59 0.69
C PRO A 189 -16.40 -20.50 -0.38
N GLU A 190 -17.51 -19.85 -0.73
CA GLU A 190 -17.59 -18.78 -1.71
C GLU A 190 -16.82 -17.54 -1.24
N LYS A 191 -17.09 -17.05 -0.03
CA LYS A 191 -16.39 -15.87 0.53
C LYS A 191 -14.92 -16.16 0.83
N ARG A 192 -14.60 -17.38 1.23
CA ARG A 192 -13.20 -17.80 1.36
C ARG A 192 -12.49 -17.70 0.01
N GLN A 193 -13.12 -18.13 -1.09
CA GLN A 193 -12.52 -18.02 -2.41
C GLN A 193 -12.30 -16.56 -2.84
N GLU A 194 -13.25 -15.68 -2.56
CA GLU A 194 -13.11 -14.23 -2.83
C GLU A 194 -11.96 -13.61 -2.04
N VAL A 195 -11.85 -13.91 -0.74
CA VAL A 195 -10.72 -13.47 0.09
C VAL A 195 -9.39 -14.03 -0.45
N MET A 196 -9.35 -15.29 -0.87
CA MET A 196 -8.14 -15.88 -1.46
C MET A 196 -7.75 -15.17 -2.77
N LEU A 197 -8.69 -14.82 -3.64
CA LEU A 197 -8.43 -14.03 -4.84
C LEU A 197 -7.89 -12.64 -4.48
N GLY A 198 -8.44 -12.01 -3.43
CA GLY A 198 -7.94 -10.74 -2.91
C GLY A 198 -6.50 -10.82 -2.36
N LEU A 199 -6.14 -11.92 -1.69
CA LEU A 199 -4.76 -12.17 -1.23
C LEU A 199 -3.81 -12.40 -2.41
N GLU A 200 -4.25 -13.13 -3.44
CA GLU A 200 -3.47 -13.32 -4.67
C GLU A 200 -3.22 -11.98 -5.36
N LEU A 201 -4.26 -11.16 -5.55
CA LEU A 201 -4.11 -9.81 -6.08
C LEU A 201 -3.20 -8.95 -5.19
N GLY A 202 -3.34 -9.01 -3.87
CA GLY A 202 -2.51 -8.25 -2.92
C GLY A 202 -1.02 -8.56 -3.02
N SER A 203 -0.67 -9.84 -3.18
CA SER A 203 0.73 -10.26 -3.40
C SER A 203 1.35 -9.69 -4.69
N GLU A 204 0.49 -9.24 -5.61
CA GLU A 204 0.86 -8.72 -6.91
C GLU A 204 0.66 -7.20 -7.04
N LEU A 205 -0.29 -6.59 -6.36
CA LEU A 205 -0.62 -5.20 -6.57
C LEU A 205 -0.99 -4.52 -5.26
N ASN A 206 -0.08 -3.67 -4.81
CA ASN A 206 -0.37 -2.73 -3.74
C ASN A 206 -0.99 -1.46 -4.32
N ALA A 207 -2.22 -1.14 -3.93
CA ALA A 207 -2.92 0.06 -4.40
C ALA A 207 -2.21 1.35 -3.97
N GLY A 208 -1.55 1.37 -2.81
CA GLY A 208 -0.75 2.50 -2.35
C GLY A 208 0.45 2.78 -3.26
N GLN A 209 1.16 1.73 -3.70
CA GLN A 209 2.25 1.85 -4.67
C GLN A 209 1.75 2.40 -6.01
N LEU A 210 0.59 1.94 -6.50
CA LEU A 210 -0.01 2.46 -7.73
C LEU A 210 -0.49 3.92 -7.57
N ALA A 211 -1.15 4.24 -6.47
CA ALA A 211 -1.60 5.59 -6.13
C ALA A 211 -0.44 6.61 -6.09
N GLN A 212 0.77 6.13 -5.82
CA GLN A 212 2.00 6.93 -5.75
C GLN A 212 2.91 6.77 -6.98
N ALA A 213 2.50 5.99 -7.99
CA ALA A 213 3.29 5.67 -9.20
C ALA A 213 4.69 5.07 -8.90
N GLU A 214 4.81 4.40 -7.75
CA GLU A 214 6.00 3.65 -7.35
C GLU A 214 6.09 2.32 -8.11
N SER A 215 4.94 1.65 -8.29
CA SER A 215 4.83 0.43 -9.08
C SER A 215 5.11 0.68 -10.57
N VAL A 216 5.23 -0.39 -11.34
CA VAL A 216 5.38 -0.37 -12.80
C VAL A 216 4.11 -0.92 -13.49
N PRO A 217 3.86 -0.55 -14.75
CA PRO A 217 2.67 -1.00 -15.48
C PRO A 217 2.38 -2.51 -15.42
N VAL A 218 3.38 -3.37 -15.52
CA VAL A 218 3.18 -4.83 -15.44
C VAL A 218 2.61 -5.29 -14.09
N ASN A 219 2.77 -4.53 -12.99
CA ASN A 219 2.14 -4.87 -11.71
C ASN A 219 0.60 -4.91 -11.80
N LEU A 220 0.00 -4.21 -12.77
CA LEU A 220 -1.44 -4.16 -12.97
C LEU A 220 -1.98 -5.37 -13.73
N GLU A 221 -1.13 -6.29 -14.23
CA GLU A 221 -1.59 -7.53 -14.87
C GLU A 221 -2.38 -8.43 -13.92
N GLY A 222 -2.14 -8.37 -12.61
CA GLY A 222 -2.95 -9.06 -11.61
C GLY A 222 -4.42 -8.66 -11.64
N LEU A 223 -4.76 -7.47 -12.14
CA LEU A 223 -6.16 -7.07 -12.33
C LEU A 223 -6.86 -7.85 -13.46
N LEU A 224 -6.10 -8.43 -14.39
CA LEU A 224 -6.67 -9.23 -15.48
C LEU A 224 -7.23 -10.56 -14.94
N THR A 225 -6.67 -11.12 -13.86
CA THR A 225 -7.19 -12.34 -13.22
C THR A 225 -8.51 -12.08 -12.48
N MET A 226 -8.84 -10.82 -12.19
CA MET A 226 -10.06 -10.42 -11.51
C MET A 226 -11.26 -10.27 -12.46
N ARG A 227 -11.09 -10.53 -13.76
CA ARG A 227 -12.18 -10.58 -14.75
C ARG A 227 -13.22 -11.64 -14.36
N GLY A 228 -14.47 -11.22 -14.18
CA GLY A 228 -15.55 -12.10 -13.71
C GLY A 228 -15.49 -12.38 -12.20
N HIS A 229 -14.62 -11.67 -11.47
CA HIS A 229 -14.46 -11.73 -10.01
C HIS A 229 -14.46 -10.32 -9.42
N GLU A 230 -15.27 -9.42 -9.97
CA GLU A 230 -15.34 -8.00 -9.60
C GLU A 230 -15.64 -7.81 -8.11
N HIS A 231 -16.49 -8.66 -7.53
CA HIS A 231 -16.82 -8.60 -6.10
C HIS A 231 -15.61 -8.88 -5.20
N ALA A 232 -14.78 -9.85 -5.57
CA ALA A 232 -13.53 -10.13 -4.85
C ALA A 232 -12.55 -8.95 -4.95
N PHE A 233 -12.54 -8.23 -6.08
CA PHE A 233 -11.77 -7.00 -6.23
C PHE A 233 -12.30 -5.90 -5.32
N GLU A 234 -13.62 -5.68 -5.28
CA GLU A 234 -14.23 -4.66 -4.41
C GLU A 234 -13.97 -4.94 -2.93
N LEU A 235 -14.08 -6.21 -2.50
CA LEU A 235 -13.72 -6.62 -1.13
C LEU A 235 -12.25 -6.31 -0.81
N LYS A 236 -11.31 -6.65 -1.70
CA LYS A 236 -9.87 -6.33 -1.51
C LYS A 236 -9.62 -4.82 -1.52
N PHE A 237 -10.30 -4.08 -2.38
CA PHE A 237 -10.11 -2.63 -2.47
C PHE A 237 -10.67 -1.89 -1.24
N MET A 238 -11.82 -2.31 -0.73
CA MET A 238 -12.37 -1.82 0.54
C MET A 238 -11.44 -2.12 1.72
N GLU A 239 -10.87 -3.33 1.78
CA GLU A 239 -9.85 -3.70 2.77
C GLU A 239 -8.66 -2.73 2.72
N GLN A 240 -8.10 -2.47 1.53
CA GLN A 240 -6.98 -1.52 1.38
C GLN A 240 -7.33 -0.09 1.82
N ILE A 241 -8.56 0.36 1.60
CA ILE A 241 -9.02 1.67 2.12
C ILE A 241 -9.01 1.68 3.65
N LEU A 242 -9.53 0.63 4.27
CA LEU A 242 -9.60 0.52 5.73
C LEU A 242 -8.21 0.35 6.36
N ASP A 243 -7.30 -0.39 5.72
CA ASP A 243 -5.90 -0.52 6.12
C ASP A 243 -5.22 0.85 6.15
N VAL A 244 -5.32 1.61 5.06
CA VAL A 244 -4.78 2.98 5.02
C VAL A 244 -5.48 3.88 6.03
N ALA A 245 -6.78 3.70 6.26
CA ALA A 245 -7.50 4.47 7.27
C ALA A 245 -7.03 4.18 8.70
N GLY A 246 -6.62 2.94 8.97
CA GLY A 246 -6.07 2.46 10.23
C GLY A 246 -4.57 2.70 10.41
N ALA A 247 -3.81 2.99 9.35
CA ALA A 247 -2.34 3.01 9.37
C ALA A 247 -1.68 3.88 10.46
N LEU A 248 -2.32 4.96 10.91
CA LEU A 248 -1.82 5.82 12.00
C LEU A 248 -2.63 5.69 13.31
N GLY A 249 -3.44 4.63 13.44
CA GLY A 249 -4.28 4.35 14.59
C GLY A 249 -3.49 4.07 15.88
N HIS A 250 -2.24 3.60 15.76
CA HIS A 250 -1.32 3.46 16.89
C HIS A 250 -0.80 4.81 17.42
N LEU A 251 -0.87 5.88 16.62
CA LEU A 251 -0.51 7.23 17.03
C LEU A 251 -1.72 8.05 17.50
N ASP A 252 -2.87 7.88 16.85
CA ASP A 252 -4.12 8.54 17.24
C ASP A 252 -5.34 7.68 16.87
N PRO A 253 -5.93 6.95 17.83
CA PRO A 253 -7.03 6.02 17.57
C PRO A 253 -8.40 6.70 17.45
N ARG A 254 -8.48 8.04 17.54
CA ARG A 254 -9.76 8.77 17.65
C ARG A 254 -10.44 9.06 16.31
N GLY A 255 -9.84 8.63 15.21
CA GLY A 255 -10.33 8.82 13.84
C GLY A 255 -9.28 8.30 12.85
N SER A 256 -9.49 8.53 11.55
CA SER A 256 -8.49 8.19 10.53
C SER A 256 -7.56 9.39 10.30
N LYS A 257 -6.33 9.30 10.81
CA LYS A 257 -5.32 10.36 10.63
C LYS A 257 -4.64 10.32 9.25
N SER A 258 -4.55 9.13 8.65
CA SER A 258 -3.85 8.87 7.39
C SER A 258 -4.74 9.04 6.15
N PHE A 259 -6.05 8.78 6.23
CA PHE A 259 -6.96 8.83 5.08
C PHE A 259 -7.50 10.24 4.83
N ILE A 260 -6.60 11.10 4.36
CA ILE A 260 -6.83 12.51 4.04
C ILE A 260 -7.25 12.72 2.58
N GLU A 261 -7.68 13.92 2.20
CA GLU A 261 -8.21 14.22 0.87
C GLU A 261 -7.25 13.86 -0.30
N PRO A 262 -5.94 14.18 -0.24
CA PRO A 262 -5.02 13.78 -1.30
C PRO A 262 -4.87 12.26 -1.45
N VAL A 263 -5.00 11.51 -0.35
CA VAL A 263 -4.95 10.05 -0.35
C VAL A 263 -6.21 9.49 -0.98
N PHE A 264 -7.39 10.00 -0.58
CA PHE A 264 -8.67 9.63 -1.18
C PHE A 264 -8.67 9.83 -2.69
N GLN A 265 -8.25 11.00 -3.20
CA GLN A 265 -8.26 11.27 -4.64
C GLN A 265 -7.37 10.29 -5.43
N ALA A 266 -6.25 9.88 -4.83
CA ALA A 266 -5.37 8.88 -5.42
C ALA A 266 -6.03 7.50 -5.43
N PHE A 267 -6.63 7.06 -4.31
CA PHE A 267 -7.34 5.78 -4.22
C PHE A 267 -8.57 5.71 -5.14
N LYS A 268 -9.37 6.78 -5.22
CA LYS A 268 -10.48 6.89 -6.17
C LYS A 268 -10.00 6.69 -7.62
N THR A 269 -8.84 7.25 -7.95
CA THR A 269 -8.23 7.05 -9.28
C THR A 269 -7.80 5.61 -9.50
N VAL A 270 -7.20 4.98 -8.49
CA VAL A 270 -6.83 3.56 -8.53
C VAL A 270 -8.07 2.69 -8.75
N HIS A 271 -9.15 2.91 -8.00
CA HIS A 271 -10.41 2.19 -8.15
C HIS A 271 -10.94 2.25 -9.59
N GLU A 272 -11.07 3.45 -10.15
CA GLU A 272 -11.56 3.67 -11.51
C GLU A 272 -10.68 2.98 -12.56
N VAL A 273 -9.36 3.06 -12.40
CA VAL A 273 -8.39 2.42 -13.30
C VAL A 273 -8.49 0.90 -13.23
N SER A 274 -8.57 0.36 -12.02
CA SER A 274 -8.65 -1.07 -11.79
C SER A 274 -9.92 -1.64 -12.43
N LEU A 275 -11.07 -1.01 -12.21
CA LEU A 275 -12.33 -1.41 -12.83
C LEU A 275 -12.32 -1.29 -14.35
N ASP A 276 -11.63 -0.31 -14.92
CA ASP A 276 -11.46 -0.21 -16.39
C ASP A 276 -10.62 -1.36 -16.95
N ILE A 277 -9.58 -1.81 -16.24
CA ILE A 277 -8.76 -2.95 -16.64
C ILE A 277 -9.52 -4.26 -16.52
N ILE A 278 -10.18 -4.47 -15.38
CA ILE A 278 -11.01 -5.65 -15.11
C ILE A 278 -12.09 -5.76 -16.19
N ALA A 279 -12.79 -4.67 -16.50
CA ALA A 279 -13.82 -4.68 -17.54
C ALA A 279 -13.28 -4.73 -18.99
N GLY A 280 -11.96 -4.77 -19.20
CA GLY A 280 -11.35 -4.80 -20.53
C GLY A 280 -11.43 -3.49 -21.32
N ARG A 281 -11.76 -2.37 -20.66
CA ARG A 281 -11.78 -1.02 -21.28
C ARG A 281 -10.40 -0.39 -21.37
N SER A 282 -9.42 -0.89 -20.62
CA SER A 282 -8.04 -0.41 -20.64
C SER A 282 -7.06 -1.56 -20.42
N ASN A 283 -5.87 -1.47 -21.00
CA ASN A 283 -4.75 -2.34 -20.65
C ASN A 283 -3.97 -1.77 -19.43
N PRO A 284 -3.12 -2.56 -18.75
CA PRO A 284 -2.26 -2.13 -17.65
C PRO A 284 -1.49 -0.84 -17.90
N ARG A 285 -0.87 -0.68 -19.08
CA ARG A 285 -0.13 0.54 -19.44
C ARG A 285 -1.03 1.77 -19.51
N GLN A 286 -2.18 1.66 -20.16
CA GLN A 286 -3.19 2.72 -20.25
C GLN A 286 -3.74 3.08 -18.86
N GLY A 287 -4.00 2.08 -18.02
CA GLY A 287 -4.44 2.30 -16.65
C GLY A 287 -3.41 3.06 -15.82
N TYR A 288 -2.15 2.64 -15.89
CA TYR A 288 -1.05 3.35 -15.23
C TYR A 288 -0.91 4.79 -15.72
N ASP A 289 -0.95 5.01 -17.04
CA ASP A 289 -0.86 6.35 -17.63
C ASP A 289 -2.07 7.23 -17.28
N LYS A 290 -3.25 6.65 -17.01
CA LYS A 290 -4.42 7.37 -16.50
C LYS A 290 -4.19 7.88 -15.08
N VAL A 291 -3.50 7.13 -14.21
CA VAL A 291 -3.08 7.60 -12.87
C VAL A 291 -2.20 8.86 -13.01
N LEU A 292 -1.17 8.78 -13.86
CA LEU A 292 -0.26 9.90 -14.12
C LEU A 292 -0.98 11.12 -14.72
N THR A 293 -1.86 10.88 -15.69
CA THR A 293 -2.64 11.93 -16.34
C THR A 293 -3.53 12.67 -15.35
N LYS A 294 -4.20 11.96 -14.43
CA LYS A 294 -5.00 12.62 -13.39
C LYS A 294 -4.14 13.48 -12.46
N ARG A 295 -2.97 12.99 -12.04
CA ARG A 295 -2.02 13.81 -11.26
C ARG A 295 -1.59 15.07 -12.02
N GLY A 296 -1.23 14.93 -13.29
CA GLY A 296 -0.85 16.05 -14.15
C GLY A 296 -1.95 17.10 -14.28
N ASN A 297 -3.20 16.67 -14.48
CA ASN A 297 -4.35 17.56 -14.57
C ASN A 297 -4.61 18.31 -13.25
N MET A 298 -4.47 17.66 -12.09
CA MET A 298 -4.59 18.33 -10.79
C MET A 298 -3.55 19.45 -10.62
N LEU A 299 -2.31 19.22 -11.04
CA LEU A 299 -1.24 20.23 -10.97
C LEU A 299 -1.45 21.35 -11.98
N TYR A 300 -1.95 21.03 -13.18
CA TYR A 300 -2.28 22.02 -14.21
C TYR A 300 -3.36 22.99 -13.72
N ILE A 301 -4.43 22.49 -13.07
CA ILE A 301 -5.47 23.33 -12.46
C ILE A 301 -4.88 24.27 -11.40
N LYS A 302 -3.83 23.84 -10.70
CA LYS A 302 -3.10 24.66 -9.72
C LYS A 302 -2.05 25.59 -10.34
N GLY A 303 -2.01 25.69 -11.66
CA GLY A 303 -1.16 26.64 -12.40
C GLY A 303 0.24 26.14 -12.73
N PHE A 304 0.51 24.83 -12.60
CA PHE A 304 1.72 24.21 -13.14
C PHE A 304 1.59 23.98 -14.66
N ARG A 305 2.72 23.77 -15.36
CA ARG A 305 2.68 23.48 -16.80
C ARG A 305 1.97 22.16 -17.09
N ARG A 306 1.34 22.05 -18.27
CA ARG A 306 0.76 20.79 -18.73
C ARG A 306 1.87 19.79 -19.05
N LEU A 307 1.70 18.55 -18.58
CA LEU A 307 2.58 17.41 -18.85
C LEU A 307 1.83 16.38 -19.70
N SER A 308 2.55 15.66 -20.54
CA SER A 308 2.00 14.58 -21.38
C SER A 308 2.61 13.23 -21.04
N VAL A 309 1.78 12.20 -20.90
CA VAL A 309 2.25 10.81 -20.78
C VAL A 309 2.80 10.25 -22.10
N SER A 310 2.55 10.92 -23.23
CA SER A 310 3.12 10.55 -24.53
C SER A 310 4.53 11.07 -24.76
N ASP A 311 5.00 12.02 -23.94
CA ASP A 311 6.38 12.49 -23.94
C ASP A 311 7.15 11.78 -22.80
N GLN A 312 8.30 11.21 -23.12
CA GLN A 312 9.02 10.35 -22.16
C GLN A 312 9.57 11.13 -20.97
N GLU A 313 10.05 12.37 -21.18
CA GLU A 313 10.54 13.20 -20.08
C GLU A 313 9.41 13.67 -19.18
N ASP A 314 8.31 14.14 -19.77
CA ASP A 314 7.12 14.55 -19.03
C ASP A 314 6.50 13.37 -18.27
N ARG A 315 6.47 12.18 -18.85
CA ARG A 315 5.99 10.97 -18.17
C ARG A 315 6.87 10.60 -16.99
N ALA A 316 8.20 10.65 -17.14
CA ALA A 316 9.14 10.42 -16.05
C ALA A 316 8.96 11.47 -14.93
N LEU A 317 8.81 12.75 -15.30
CA LEU A 317 8.52 13.82 -14.35
C LEU A 317 7.18 13.61 -13.65
N LEU A 318 6.13 13.16 -14.35
CA LEU A 318 4.85 12.82 -13.75
C LEU A 318 4.98 11.71 -12.71
N ARG A 319 5.79 10.67 -12.96
CA ARG A 319 6.07 9.63 -11.97
C ARG A 319 6.75 10.21 -10.72
N LEU A 320 7.78 11.04 -10.90
CA LEU A 320 8.48 11.70 -9.79
C LEU A 320 7.54 12.61 -8.97
N LEU A 321 6.70 13.41 -9.63
CA LEU A 321 5.72 14.28 -8.99
C LEU A 321 4.68 13.48 -8.21
N THR A 322 4.26 12.33 -8.74
CA THR A 322 3.29 11.43 -8.09
C THR A 322 3.91 10.74 -6.87
N MET A 323 5.13 10.19 -6.98
CA MET A 323 5.86 9.60 -5.85
C MET A 323 6.15 10.63 -4.76
N GLY A 324 6.49 11.87 -5.14
CA GLY A 324 6.67 12.97 -4.22
C GLY A 324 5.38 13.55 -3.62
N ARG A 325 4.22 12.94 -3.92
CA ARG A 325 2.89 13.36 -3.44
C ARG A 325 2.63 14.84 -3.70
N THR A 326 3.08 15.33 -4.85
CA THR A 326 3.05 16.76 -5.15
C THR A 326 1.61 17.21 -5.34
N THR A 327 1.21 18.27 -4.62
CA THR A 327 -0.18 18.79 -4.61
C THR A 327 -0.27 20.29 -4.87
N ASN A 328 0.84 21.00 -5.09
CA ASN A 328 0.85 22.43 -5.37
C ASN A 328 1.89 22.78 -6.44
N LYS A 329 1.82 24.02 -6.93
CA LYS A 329 2.64 24.50 -8.04
C LYS A 329 4.10 24.67 -7.62
N GLU A 330 4.33 25.20 -6.43
CA GLU A 330 5.66 25.53 -5.91
C GLU A 330 6.54 24.27 -5.82
N GLN A 331 6.01 23.22 -5.23
CA GLN A 331 6.67 21.91 -5.15
C GLN A 331 6.85 21.29 -6.54
N ALA A 332 5.87 21.42 -7.44
CA ALA A 332 6.01 20.90 -8.81
C ALA A 332 7.11 21.61 -9.61
N GLU A 333 7.24 22.93 -9.44
CA GLU A 333 8.34 23.71 -10.02
C GLU A 333 9.70 23.32 -9.45
N LEU A 334 9.78 23.08 -8.14
CA LEU A 334 10.99 22.60 -7.48
C LEU A 334 11.45 21.25 -8.07
N PHE A 335 10.54 20.29 -8.23
CA PHE A 335 10.82 19.01 -8.90
C PHE A 335 11.27 19.21 -10.35
N SER A 336 10.59 20.07 -11.10
CA SER A 336 10.96 20.35 -12.49
C SER A 336 12.35 20.98 -12.61
N LYS A 337 12.72 21.89 -11.69
CA LYS A 337 14.05 22.51 -11.64
C LYS A 337 15.13 21.49 -11.28
N ALA A 338 14.87 20.61 -10.31
CA ALA A 338 15.79 19.54 -9.92
C ALA A 338 16.01 18.55 -11.09
N PHE A 339 14.92 18.13 -11.73
CA PHE A 339 14.96 17.22 -12.89
C PHE A 339 15.75 17.82 -14.06
N ASN A 340 15.56 19.10 -14.35
CA ASN A 340 16.28 19.81 -15.42
C ASN A 340 17.75 20.12 -15.08
N ALA A 341 18.14 20.02 -13.81
CA ALA A 341 19.51 20.24 -13.37
C ALA A 341 20.39 18.98 -13.44
N LEU A 342 19.79 17.82 -13.75
CA LEU A 342 20.54 16.59 -14.00
C LEU A 342 21.41 16.77 -15.25
N ASP A 343 22.64 16.23 -15.20
CA ASP A 343 23.42 16.07 -16.42
C ASP A 343 22.76 15.06 -17.36
N LYS A 344 23.13 15.14 -18.65
CA LYS A 344 22.50 14.34 -19.70
C LYS A 344 22.49 12.84 -19.40
N ARG A 345 23.59 12.28 -18.87
CA ARG A 345 23.68 10.84 -18.61
C ARG A 345 22.69 10.42 -17.53
N ASN A 346 22.67 11.11 -16.40
CA ASN A 346 21.76 10.81 -15.31
C ASN A 346 20.29 11.04 -15.72
N LYS A 347 20.02 12.09 -16.48
CA LYS A 347 18.67 12.36 -17.00
C LYS A 347 18.19 11.26 -17.95
N ASP A 348 19.00 10.86 -18.93
CA ASP A 348 18.67 9.79 -19.88
C ASP A 348 18.42 8.45 -19.16
N GLN A 349 19.25 8.12 -18.15
CA GLN A 349 19.07 6.91 -17.33
C GLN A 349 17.78 6.95 -16.51
N LEU A 350 17.49 8.09 -15.85
CA LEU A 350 16.27 8.27 -15.07
C LEU A 350 15.02 8.18 -15.94
N VAL A 351 15.02 8.86 -17.08
CA VAL A 351 13.91 8.86 -18.05
C VAL A 351 13.70 7.46 -18.59
N THR A 352 14.76 6.77 -19.01
CA THR A 352 14.66 5.40 -19.54
C THR A 352 14.09 4.47 -18.47
N GLY A 353 14.70 4.44 -17.28
CA GLY A 353 14.28 3.55 -16.18
C GLY A 353 12.86 3.80 -15.68
N LEU A 354 12.44 5.07 -15.59
CA LEU A 354 11.07 5.43 -15.22
C LEU A 354 10.05 5.18 -16.35
N ASN A 355 10.49 4.89 -17.57
CA ASN A 355 9.57 4.57 -18.67
C ASN A 355 9.45 3.07 -18.99
N VAL A 356 10.21 2.23 -18.31
CA VAL A 356 10.10 0.77 -18.38
C VAL A 356 8.74 0.31 -17.86
N ASP A 357 8.08 -0.54 -18.65
CA ASP A 357 6.77 -1.11 -18.32
C ASP A 357 6.88 -2.40 -17.52
N GLY A 358 7.99 -3.13 -17.71
CA GLY A 358 8.20 -4.47 -17.18
C GLY A 358 7.61 -5.58 -18.07
N ASN A 359 7.13 -5.25 -19.27
CA ASN A 359 6.63 -6.22 -20.24
C ASN A 359 7.71 -6.57 -21.27
N ASN A 360 8.19 -7.82 -21.28
CA ASN A 360 9.35 -8.28 -22.08
C ASN A 360 10.68 -7.59 -21.76
N GLU A 361 10.74 -6.82 -20.67
CA GLU A 361 11.91 -6.12 -20.19
C GLU A 361 11.95 -6.15 -18.65
N THR A 362 13.15 -6.04 -18.08
CA THR A 362 13.32 -6.05 -16.63
C THR A 362 13.00 -4.68 -16.06
N ALA A 363 11.97 -4.59 -15.21
CA ALA A 363 11.63 -3.39 -14.46
C ALA A 363 12.35 -3.37 -13.11
N VAL A 364 12.73 -2.18 -12.66
CA VAL A 364 13.20 -1.96 -11.28
C VAL A 364 12.11 -1.22 -10.52
N LEU A 365 11.67 -1.78 -9.39
CA LEU A 365 10.73 -1.16 -8.47
C LEU A 365 11.54 -0.57 -7.29
N PRO A 366 11.67 0.76 -7.17
CA PRO A 366 12.42 1.39 -6.09
C PRO A 366 11.54 1.44 -4.83
N TYR A 367 11.48 0.34 -4.09
CA TYR A 367 10.56 0.18 -2.96
C TYR A 367 10.89 1.15 -1.82
N TYR A 368 9.86 1.81 -1.27
CA TYR A 368 9.89 2.95 -0.36
C TYR A 368 10.32 4.30 -0.96
N MET A 369 10.48 4.43 -2.27
CA MET A 369 10.89 5.72 -2.87
C MET A 369 9.98 6.91 -2.50
N PRO A 370 8.64 6.79 -2.45
CA PRO A 370 7.78 7.89 -1.98
C PRO A 370 8.09 8.36 -0.56
N ALA A 371 8.46 7.43 0.33
CA ALA A 371 8.85 7.75 1.71
C ALA A 371 10.19 8.47 1.73
N ILE A 372 11.18 7.97 0.98
CA ILE A 372 12.50 8.61 0.82
C ILE A 372 12.37 10.06 0.33
N ILE A 373 11.56 10.30 -0.72
CA ILE A 373 11.28 11.65 -1.22
C ILE A 373 10.63 12.52 -0.15
N SER A 374 9.63 12.00 0.56
CA SER A 374 8.92 12.73 1.62
C SER A 374 9.88 13.13 2.74
N THR A 375 10.75 12.22 3.18
CA THR A 375 11.77 12.50 4.20
C THR A 375 12.79 13.54 3.73
N THR A 376 13.24 13.48 2.46
CA THR A 376 14.13 14.50 1.90
C THR A 376 13.50 15.89 1.94
N LEU A 377 12.23 16.00 1.54
CA LEU A 377 11.49 17.27 1.54
C LEU A 377 11.28 17.80 2.97
N GLU A 378 10.95 16.93 3.92
CA GLU A 378 10.79 17.29 5.32
C GLU A 378 12.11 17.77 5.95
N ASN A 379 13.22 17.06 5.70
CA ASN A 379 14.53 17.42 6.25
C ASN A 379 15.09 18.73 5.69
N THR A 380 14.61 19.15 4.51
CA THR A 380 15.02 20.39 3.83
C THR A 380 13.95 21.48 3.85
N LYS A 381 12.83 21.29 4.57
CA LYS A 381 11.69 22.22 4.54
C LYS A 381 12.05 23.66 4.94
N ASP A 382 12.95 23.81 5.89
CA ASP A 382 13.43 25.09 6.45
C ASP A 382 14.67 25.63 5.71
N SER A 383 15.17 24.90 4.71
CA SER A 383 16.31 25.32 3.89
C SER A 383 15.87 26.27 2.76
N ASP A 384 16.84 26.97 2.18
CA ASP A 384 16.62 27.78 0.98
C ASP A 384 16.28 26.90 -0.25
N GLU A 385 15.71 27.53 -1.27
CA GLU A 385 15.28 26.86 -2.51
C GLU A 385 16.42 26.12 -3.23
N GLU A 386 17.65 26.65 -3.19
CA GLU A 386 18.80 26.03 -3.86
C GLU A 386 19.22 24.75 -3.14
N THR A 387 19.23 24.77 -1.81
CA THR A 387 19.48 23.56 -0.99
C THR A 387 18.41 22.49 -1.22
N LYS A 388 17.13 22.87 -1.25
CA LYS A 388 16.02 21.95 -1.58
C LYS A 388 16.18 21.35 -2.97
N ARG A 389 16.52 22.18 -3.96
CA ARG A 389 16.74 21.76 -5.34
C ARG A 389 17.92 20.79 -5.44
N ARG A 390 19.04 21.07 -4.77
CA ARG A 390 20.23 20.18 -4.73
C ARG A 390 19.91 18.84 -4.11
N ALA A 391 19.16 18.81 -3.01
CA ALA A 391 18.75 17.57 -2.35
C ALA A 391 17.89 16.68 -3.26
N LEU A 392 16.88 17.26 -3.93
CA LEU A 392 16.08 16.52 -4.91
C LEU A 392 16.89 16.08 -6.13
N THR A 393 17.82 16.91 -6.60
CA THR A 393 18.70 16.56 -7.73
C THR A 393 19.57 15.35 -7.37
N SER A 394 20.15 15.34 -6.17
CA SER A 394 20.95 14.21 -5.65
C SER A 394 20.12 12.93 -5.53
N LEU A 395 18.91 13.03 -4.96
CA LEU A 395 17.97 11.91 -4.89
C LEU A 395 17.60 11.37 -6.28
N MET A 396 17.39 12.24 -7.27
CA MET A 396 17.10 11.84 -8.65
C MET A 396 18.31 11.18 -9.33
N ARG A 397 19.54 11.61 -9.05
CA ARG A 397 20.77 10.93 -9.52
C ARG A 397 20.91 9.55 -8.89
N TYR A 398 20.68 9.42 -7.59
CA TYR A 398 20.69 8.12 -6.92
C TYR A 398 19.62 7.19 -7.51
N LEU A 399 18.41 7.69 -7.74
CA LEU A 399 17.36 6.91 -8.41
C LEU A 399 17.75 6.51 -9.84
N ALA A 400 18.39 7.40 -10.60
CA ALA A 400 18.92 7.09 -11.94
C ALA A 400 19.95 5.95 -11.89
N LYS A 401 20.86 5.98 -10.90
CA LYS A 401 21.85 4.94 -10.64
C LYS A 401 21.18 3.59 -10.35
N VAL A 402 20.15 3.57 -9.50
CA VAL A 402 19.41 2.37 -9.12
C VAL A 402 18.67 1.76 -10.32
N LEU A 403 17.94 2.59 -11.07
CA LEU A 403 17.17 2.14 -12.23
C LEU A 403 18.08 1.72 -13.41
N GLY A 404 19.23 2.37 -13.57
CA GLY A 404 20.17 2.11 -14.67
C GLY A 404 21.01 0.84 -14.51
N ASN A 405 20.94 0.14 -13.38
CA ASN A 405 21.74 -1.07 -13.10
C ASN A 405 20.86 -2.23 -12.62
N PRO A 406 19.90 -2.72 -13.43
CA PRO A 406 18.98 -3.78 -13.01
C PRO A 406 19.74 -5.05 -12.58
N GLY A 407 20.83 -5.42 -13.25
CA GLY A 407 21.59 -6.66 -13.00
C GLY A 407 22.62 -6.62 -11.86
N ASN A 408 22.78 -5.50 -11.15
CA ASN A 408 23.78 -5.44 -10.08
C ASN A 408 23.39 -6.35 -8.90
N ASP A 409 24.32 -7.23 -8.47
CA ASP A 409 24.19 -8.16 -7.34
C ASP A 409 23.10 -9.25 -7.44
N LEU A 410 22.62 -9.57 -8.65
CA LEU A 410 21.78 -10.77 -8.86
C LEU A 410 22.64 -12.04 -8.89
N THR A 411 22.64 -12.81 -7.80
CA THR A 411 23.42 -14.06 -7.70
C THR A 411 22.85 -15.24 -8.49
N ALA A 412 21.61 -15.16 -8.96
CA ALA A 412 21.04 -16.07 -9.94
C ALA A 412 19.82 -15.42 -10.61
N VAL A 413 19.85 -15.23 -11.92
CA VAL A 413 18.59 -15.26 -12.67
C VAL A 413 18.17 -16.73 -12.64
N PRO A 414 17.00 -17.10 -12.09
CA PRO A 414 16.61 -18.51 -12.08
C PRO A 414 16.65 -19.06 -13.50
N GLU A 415 17.38 -20.15 -13.72
CA GLU A 415 17.48 -20.86 -15.02
C GLU A 415 16.15 -21.51 -15.45
N TYR A 416 15.03 -21.17 -14.81
CA TYR A 416 13.73 -21.79 -14.97
C TYR A 416 12.65 -20.76 -15.27
N ALA A 417 12.30 -20.63 -16.56
CA ALA A 417 10.90 -20.50 -17.03
C ALA A 417 10.86 -20.47 -18.57
N GLY A 418 11.37 -21.53 -19.21
CA GLY A 418 10.92 -21.88 -20.56
C GLY A 418 9.53 -22.50 -20.51
N TYR A 419 8.51 -21.75 -20.07
CA TYR A 419 7.11 -22.15 -20.27
C TYR A 419 6.59 -21.44 -21.53
N ALA A 420 6.39 -22.22 -22.60
CA ALA A 420 5.62 -21.85 -23.77
C ALA A 420 6.02 -20.57 -24.54
N GLY A 421 7.33 -20.29 -24.66
CA GLY A 421 7.82 -19.27 -25.62
C GLY A 421 7.58 -17.81 -25.25
N GLU A 422 7.07 -17.54 -24.05
CA GLU A 422 6.83 -16.19 -23.54
C GLU A 422 7.79 -15.89 -22.38
N VAL A 423 8.64 -14.88 -22.53
CA VAL A 423 9.56 -14.44 -21.46
C VAL A 423 8.73 -13.66 -20.42
N PRO A 424 8.65 -14.12 -19.16
CA PRO A 424 7.89 -13.42 -18.13
C PRO A 424 8.49 -12.04 -17.86
N GLY A 425 7.64 -11.06 -17.53
CA GLY A 425 8.10 -9.77 -17.03
C GLY A 425 8.82 -9.97 -15.69
N ILE A 426 10.07 -9.52 -15.61
CA ILE A 426 10.88 -9.59 -14.39
C ILE A 426 10.82 -8.24 -13.71
N ILE A 427 10.38 -8.21 -12.45
CA ILE A 427 10.49 -7.03 -11.59
C ILE A 427 11.60 -7.29 -10.57
N ILE A 428 12.53 -6.36 -10.47
CA ILE A 428 13.55 -6.34 -9.44
C ILE A 428 13.14 -5.28 -8.45
N GLU A 429 12.69 -5.71 -7.29
CA GLU A 429 12.44 -4.82 -6.17
C GLU A 429 13.78 -4.47 -5.50
N ARG A 430 14.03 -3.18 -5.28
CA ARG A 430 15.19 -2.70 -4.51
C ARG A 430 14.69 -1.88 -3.33
N ASN A 431 14.97 -2.36 -2.12
CA ASN A 431 14.55 -1.70 -0.89
C ASN A 431 15.37 -0.44 -0.64
N MET A 432 14.74 0.73 -0.76
CA MET A 432 15.39 2.03 -0.65
C MET A 432 15.60 2.51 0.79
N SER A 433 15.24 1.72 1.80
CA SER A 433 15.37 2.11 3.23
C SER A 433 16.80 2.50 3.63
N LYS A 434 17.85 1.90 3.03
CA LYS A 434 19.25 2.31 3.27
C LYS A 434 19.51 3.79 2.91
N ALA A 435 18.75 4.36 1.97
CA ALA A 435 18.85 5.78 1.64
C ALA A 435 18.33 6.69 2.77
N GLN A 436 17.45 6.16 3.63
CA GLN A 436 16.88 6.90 4.75
C GLN A 436 17.94 7.26 5.78
N ASP A 437 18.89 6.36 6.05
CA ASP A 437 20.01 6.60 6.97
C ASP A 437 20.88 7.79 6.50
N VAL A 438 21.14 7.86 5.19
CA VAL A 438 21.89 8.97 4.59
C VAL A 438 21.09 10.26 4.67
N ILE A 439 19.81 10.26 4.26
CA ILE A 439 18.97 11.47 4.24
C ILE A 439 18.73 12.04 5.64
N ASN A 440 18.70 11.18 6.66
CA ASN A 440 18.54 11.58 8.06
C ASN A 440 19.85 11.98 8.74
N SER A 441 21.00 11.83 8.07
CA SER A 441 22.28 12.23 8.66
C SER A 441 22.38 13.75 8.83
N ALA A 442 23.16 14.18 9.83
CA ALA A 442 23.38 15.60 10.06
C ALA A 442 24.11 16.27 8.88
N GLU A 443 24.95 15.51 8.19
CA GLU A 443 25.76 15.97 7.05
C GLU A 443 24.92 16.19 5.78
N PHE A 444 23.84 15.44 5.58
CA PHE A 444 23.04 15.51 4.35
C PHE A 444 22.50 16.90 4.05
N LYS A 445 22.10 17.65 5.08
CA LYS A 445 21.62 19.04 4.92
C LYS A 445 22.69 19.96 4.32
N ASN A 446 23.95 19.74 4.66
CA ASN A 446 25.09 20.55 4.21
C ASN A 446 25.72 20.00 2.92
N ASN A 447 25.60 18.69 2.70
CA ASN A 447 26.12 18.01 1.53
C ASN A 447 25.12 16.95 1.02
N PRO A 448 24.11 17.35 0.23
CA PRO A 448 23.13 16.40 -0.28
C PRO A 448 23.72 15.37 -1.25
N ASP A 449 24.89 15.64 -1.83
CA ASP A 449 25.58 14.77 -2.79
C ASP A 449 26.09 13.46 -2.15
N LEU A 450 25.97 13.28 -0.82
CA LEU A 450 26.27 12.04 -0.11
C LEU A 450 25.50 10.82 -0.65
N LEU A 451 24.27 11.02 -1.16
CA LEU A 451 23.49 9.94 -1.77
C LEU A 451 24.15 9.36 -3.03
N ASP A 452 24.94 10.14 -3.76
CA ASP A 452 25.60 9.67 -4.99
C ASP A 452 26.60 8.52 -4.69
N ALA A 453 27.21 8.58 -3.50
CA ALA A 453 28.18 7.60 -3.01
C ALA A 453 27.52 6.36 -2.40
N LEU A 454 26.21 6.37 -2.12
CA LEU A 454 25.51 5.23 -1.54
C LEU A 454 25.46 4.08 -2.54
N ASP A 455 25.74 2.87 -2.07
CA ASP A 455 25.65 1.67 -2.90
C ASP A 455 24.21 1.38 -3.34
N ILE A 456 24.07 0.64 -4.43
CA ILE A 456 22.76 0.22 -4.91
C ILE A 456 22.25 -0.88 -3.95
N PRO A 457 21.02 -0.79 -3.42
CA PRO A 457 20.51 -1.83 -2.53
C PRO A 457 20.39 -3.17 -3.27
N ASP A 458 20.56 -4.28 -2.56
CA ASP A 458 20.40 -5.62 -3.10
C ASP A 458 19.02 -5.78 -3.77
N GLY A 459 18.98 -6.52 -4.89
CA GLY A 459 17.78 -6.72 -5.68
C GLY A 459 17.07 -8.02 -5.32
N GLN A 460 15.76 -7.93 -5.09
CA GLN A 460 14.88 -9.08 -4.92
C GLN A 460 14.09 -9.31 -6.22
N ILE A 461 14.19 -10.50 -6.80
CA ILE A 461 13.45 -10.84 -8.02
C ILE A 461 12.01 -11.22 -7.65
N LEU A 462 11.06 -10.42 -8.11
CA LEU A 462 9.64 -10.75 -8.10
C LEU A 462 9.27 -11.33 -9.47
N GLN A 463 9.35 -12.66 -9.61
CA GLN A 463 8.98 -13.33 -10.87
C GLN A 463 7.45 -13.40 -10.99
N ARG A 464 6.89 -12.92 -12.11
CA ARG A 464 5.44 -12.98 -12.35
C ARG A 464 5.05 -13.99 -13.40
N ARG A 465 3.95 -14.70 -13.15
CA ARG A 465 3.31 -15.58 -14.13
C ARG A 465 2.55 -14.71 -15.11
N ARG A 466 2.85 -14.84 -16.41
CA ARG A 466 1.94 -14.31 -17.43
C ARG A 466 0.60 -15.01 -17.30
N THR A 467 -0.46 -14.21 -17.29
CA THR A 467 -1.79 -14.72 -17.58
C THR A 467 -1.87 -14.90 -19.10
N SER A 468 -2.22 -16.08 -19.57
CA SER A 468 -2.34 -16.39 -21.01
C SER A 468 -3.54 -15.71 -21.69
N GLN A 469 -4.05 -14.62 -21.10
CA GLN A 469 -5.14 -13.84 -21.68
C GLN A 469 -4.52 -12.92 -22.74
N SER A 470 -4.56 -13.37 -23.99
CA SER A 470 -4.19 -12.58 -25.16
C SER A 470 -4.96 -11.26 -25.17
N TRP A 471 -4.22 -10.16 -25.35
CA TRP A 471 -4.66 -8.77 -25.40
C TRP A 471 -5.83 -8.50 -26.34
#